data_AF-A0A660NQ39-F1
#
_entry.id   AF-A0A660NQ39-F1
#
_cell.length_a   1.000
_cell.length_b   1.000
_cell.length_c   1.000
_cell.angle_alpha   90.00
_cell.angle_beta   90.00
_cell.angle_gamma   90.00
#
_symmetry.space_group_name_H-M   'P 1'
#
loop_
_entity.id
_entity.type
_entity.pdbx_description
1 polymer ?
#
loop_
_entity_poly.entity_id
_entity_poly.type
_entity_poly.pdbx_seq_one_letter_code
_entity_poly.pdbx_strand_id
1 'polypeptide(L)'
;QRALAVATGRKLTPDGDLLDHANPAMNTPGQTEQAARVFGKQIGQSDEAIRAMLQKGDSLAFADTPLYKAAFARADRAGSGRPMARALLPDIRLNSPKITRKLTTAWFAERVNERYLRCLARVGE
;
A
#
# COMPACT_ATOMS: atom_id res chain seq x y z
N GLN A 1 1.75 2.13 1.66
CA GLN A 1 1.04 1.77 2.91
C GLN A 1 1.89 0.99 3.91
N ARG A 2 2.47 -0.19 3.58
CA ARG A 2 3.33 -0.92 4.54
C ARG A 2 4.51 -0.09 5.07
N ALA A 3 5.19 0.69 4.22
CA ALA A 3 6.31 1.53 4.66
C ALA A 3 5.85 2.56 5.68
N LEU A 4 4.67 3.14 5.47
CA LEU A 4 4.03 4.07 6.41
C LEU A 4 3.62 3.37 7.71
N ALA A 5 3.12 2.12 7.64
CA ALA A 5 2.79 1.32 8.81
C ALA A 5 4.02 1.07 9.69
N VAL A 6 5.15 0.71 9.07
CA VAL A 6 6.45 0.54 9.77
C VAL A 6 6.95 1.88 10.31
N ALA A 7 6.92 2.94 9.49
CA ALA A 7 7.42 4.26 9.87
C ALA A 7 6.65 4.87 11.06
N THR A 8 5.34 4.59 11.17
CA THR A 8 4.45 5.14 12.19
C THR A 8 4.14 4.18 13.34
N GLY A 9 4.44 2.89 13.19
CA GLY A 9 4.01 1.85 14.14
C GLY A 9 2.50 1.58 14.12
N ARG A 10 1.74 2.12 13.16
CA ARG A 10 0.29 1.93 13.06
C ARG A 10 -0.03 0.73 12.18
N LYS A 11 -1.02 -0.07 12.59
CA LYS A 11 -1.56 -1.14 11.75
C LYS A 11 -2.36 -0.52 10.60
N LEU A 12 -1.95 -0.81 9.37
CA LEU A 12 -2.66 -0.42 8.15
C LEU A 12 -2.94 -1.67 7.31
N THR A 13 -4.10 -1.69 6.65
CA THR A 13 -4.42 -2.71 5.65
C THR A 13 -3.77 -2.30 4.32
N PRO A 14 -2.90 -3.13 3.72
CA PRO A 14 -2.29 -2.81 2.44
C PRO A 14 -3.24 -3.17 1.28
N ASP A 15 -4.27 -2.36 1.10
CA ASP A 15 -5.28 -2.51 0.04
C ASP A 15 -4.91 -1.81 -1.28
N GLY A 16 -3.96 -0.87 -1.25
CA GLY A 16 -3.51 -0.09 -2.40
C GLY A 16 -4.00 1.35 -2.40
N ASP A 17 -5.06 1.66 -1.66
CA ASP A 17 -5.72 2.96 -1.72
C ASP A 17 -5.11 3.96 -0.74
N LEU A 18 -4.63 5.10 -1.26
CA LEU A 18 -4.04 6.14 -0.42
C LEU A 18 -5.08 7.08 0.19
N LEU A 19 -6.22 7.22 -0.46
CA LEU A 19 -7.33 8.10 -0.06
C LEU A 19 -8.64 7.30 -0.04
N ASP A 20 -9.55 7.69 0.86
CA ASP A 20 -10.91 7.14 0.85
C ASP A 20 -11.74 7.89 -0.22
N HIS A 21 -12.08 7.19 -1.30
CA HIS A 21 -12.89 7.74 -2.38
C HIS A 21 -14.39 7.81 -2.05
N ALA A 22 -14.87 6.99 -1.10
CA ALA A 22 -16.25 7.05 -0.65
C ALA A 22 -16.51 8.27 0.24
N ASN A 23 -15.48 8.72 0.97
CA ASN A 23 -15.51 9.92 1.80
C ASN A 23 -14.36 10.86 1.44
N PRO A 24 -14.43 11.60 0.33
CA PRO A 24 -13.33 12.46 -0.12
C PRO A 24 -13.10 13.68 0.77
N ALA A 25 -13.98 13.91 1.76
CA ALA A 25 -14.01 15.11 2.58
C ALA A 25 -12.75 15.26 3.45
N MET A 26 -12.29 16.51 3.59
CA MET A 26 -11.01 16.77 4.24
C MET A 26 -10.97 16.39 5.72
N ASN A 27 -12.12 16.56 6.36
CA ASN A 27 -12.43 16.34 7.76
C ASN A 27 -12.68 14.86 8.11
N THR A 28 -12.85 13.99 7.12
CA THR A 28 -13.09 12.55 7.32
C THR A 28 -12.02 11.71 6.63
N PRO A 29 -10.73 11.88 6.99
CA PRO A 29 -9.64 11.17 6.32
C PRO A 29 -9.71 9.65 6.55
N GLY A 30 -9.41 8.87 5.53
CA GLY A 30 -9.26 7.42 5.61
C GLY A 30 -8.07 6.99 6.48
N GLN A 31 -7.97 5.69 6.78
CA GLN A 31 -6.95 5.15 7.69
C GLN A 31 -5.51 5.46 7.24
N THR A 32 -5.23 5.32 5.94
CA THR A 32 -3.92 5.63 5.34
C THR A 32 -3.58 7.11 5.46
N GLU A 33 -4.53 7.99 5.17
CA GLU A 33 -4.34 9.43 5.28
C GLU A 33 -4.11 9.88 6.73
N GLN A 34 -4.88 9.34 7.68
CA GLN A 34 -4.67 9.63 9.09
C GLN A 34 -3.25 9.25 9.54
N ALA A 35 -2.74 8.10 9.10
CA ALA A 35 -1.37 7.69 9.39
C ALA A 35 -0.35 8.63 8.72
N ALA A 36 -0.62 9.05 7.48
CA ALA A 36 0.24 9.96 6.74
C ALA A 36 0.29 11.36 7.37
N ARG A 37 -0.83 11.87 7.92
CA ARG A 37 -0.87 13.16 8.62
C ARG A 37 -0.06 13.14 9.92
N VAL A 38 -0.21 12.07 10.71
CA VAL A 38 0.62 11.87 11.92
C VAL A 38 2.11 11.82 11.56
N PHE A 39 2.46 11.12 10.49
CA PHE A 39 3.83 11.09 9.99
C PHE A 39 4.28 12.45 9.42
N GLY A 40 3.39 13.17 8.75
CA GLY A 40 3.59 14.49 8.16
C GLY A 40 4.10 15.51 9.16
N LYS A 41 3.55 15.49 10.38
CA LYS A 41 4.02 16.32 11.49
C LYS A 41 5.50 16.07 11.84
N GLN A 42 6.00 14.85 11.68
CA GLN A 42 7.40 14.49 11.95
C GLN A 42 8.36 14.94 10.83
N ILE A 43 7.83 15.22 9.64
CA ILE A 43 8.60 15.65 8.46
C ILE A 43 8.29 17.10 8.05
N GLY A 44 7.64 17.86 8.93
CA GLY A 44 7.35 19.28 8.72
C GLY A 44 6.32 19.57 7.62
N GLN A 45 5.40 18.64 7.35
CA GLN A 45 4.36 18.78 6.32
C GLN A 45 2.99 19.06 6.96
N SER A 46 2.21 19.95 6.35
CA SER A 46 0.83 20.22 6.76
C SER A 46 -0.11 19.12 6.29
N ASP A 47 -1.32 19.06 6.86
CA ASP A 47 -2.33 18.09 6.47
C ASP A 47 -2.77 18.26 5.00
N GLU A 48 -2.81 19.51 4.51
CA GLU A 48 -3.08 19.86 3.12
C GLU A 48 -1.99 19.34 2.19
N ALA A 49 -0.72 19.58 2.56
CA ALA A 49 0.42 19.10 1.79
C ALA A 49 0.45 17.57 1.73
N ILE A 50 0.12 16.91 2.85
CA ILE A 50 -0.02 15.45 2.92
C ILE A 50 -1.11 14.96 1.96
N ARG A 51 -2.32 15.55 2.00
CA ARG A 51 -3.38 15.13 1.07
C ARG A 51 -2.98 15.38 -0.38
N ALA A 52 -2.38 16.53 -0.71
CA ALA A 52 -1.91 16.82 -2.06
C ALA A 52 -0.87 15.82 -2.57
N MET A 53 0.00 15.30 -1.69
CA MET A 53 0.93 14.22 -2.03
C MET A 53 0.20 12.89 -2.22
N LEU A 54 -0.75 12.54 -1.35
CA LEU A 54 -1.52 11.28 -1.47
C LEU A 54 -2.40 11.24 -2.72
N GLN A 55 -2.93 12.38 -3.16
CA GLN A 55 -3.68 12.51 -4.42
C GLN A 55 -2.86 12.13 -5.65
N LYS A 56 -1.52 12.22 -5.56
CA LYS A 56 -0.62 11.81 -6.63
C LYS A 56 -0.42 10.29 -6.68
N GLY A 57 -1.03 9.51 -5.78
CA GLY A 57 -0.81 8.07 -5.60
C GLY A 57 -0.81 7.23 -6.88
N ASP A 58 -1.66 7.60 -7.84
CA ASP A 58 -1.81 6.89 -9.12
C ASP A 58 -0.84 7.37 -10.21
N SER A 59 0.08 8.28 -9.87
CA SER A 59 1.05 8.86 -10.79
C SER A 59 2.48 8.54 -10.36
N LEU A 60 3.39 8.48 -11.34
CA LEU A 60 4.82 8.31 -11.08
C LEU A 60 5.39 9.43 -10.20
N ALA A 61 4.79 10.63 -10.24
CA ALA A 61 5.20 11.77 -9.42
C ALA A 61 5.03 11.52 -7.90
N PHE A 62 4.27 10.51 -7.48
CA PHE A 62 4.16 10.16 -6.06
C PHE A 62 5.49 9.71 -5.46
N ALA A 63 6.29 8.95 -6.21
CA ALA A 63 7.58 8.45 -5.75
C ALA A 63 8.57 9.58 -5.44
N ASP A 64 8.37 10.75 -6.04
CA ASP A 64 9.20 11.92 -5.83
C ASP A 64 8.80 12.77 -4.62
N THR A 65 7.64 12.49 -4.03
CA THR A 65 7.11 13.28 -2.91
C THR A 65 7.98 13.14 -1.66
N PRO A 66 8.09 14.22 -0.85
CA PRO A 66 8.71 14.16 0.47
C PRO A 66 8.12 13.05 1.36
N LEU A 67 6.81 12.87 1.31
CA LEU A 67 6.10 11.83 2.06
C LEU A 67 6.62 10.42 1.70
N TYR A 68 6.69 10.10 0.40
CA TYR A 68 7.17 8.79 -0.06
C TYR A 68 8.61 8.55 0.39
N LYS A 69 9.51 9.49 0.08
CA LYS A 69 10.95 9.36 0.37
C LYS A 69 11.21 9.21 1.87
N ALA A 70 10.56 10.02 2.70
CA ALA A 70 10.73 9.97 4.14
C ALA A 70 10.14 8.68 4.76
N ALA A 71 8.98 8.23 4.29
CA ALA A 71 8.36 7.00 4.79
C ALA A 71 9.22 5.78 4.51
N PHE A 72 9.73 5.64 3.27
CA PHE A 72 10.62 4.54 2.91
C PHE A 72 11.96 4.64 3.64
N ALA A 73 12.59 5.82 3.70
CA ALA A 73 13.84 5.98 4.43
C ALA A 73 13.70 5.62 5.92
N ARG A 74 12.58 5.94 6.56
CA ARG A 74 12.31 5.55 7.95
C ARG A 74 12.03 4.06 8.08
N ALA A 75 11.27 3.48 7.15
CA ALA A 75 10.98 2.06 7.13
C ALA A 75 12.24 1.21 6.91
N ASP A 76 13.13 1.62 6.01
CA ASP A 76 14.41 0.94 5.72
C ASP A 76 15.33 0.94 6.95
N ARG A 77 15.36 2.04 7.71
CA ARG A 77 16.10 2.10 8.98
C ARG A 77 15.48 1.22 10.07
N ALA A 78 14.16 1.10 10.09
CA ALA A 78 13.45 0.30 11.09
C ALA A 78 13.47 -1.21 10.76
N GLY A 79 13.54 -1.58 9.48
CA GLY A 79 13.48 -2.96 9.02
C GLY A 79 14.85 -3.57 8.83
N SER A 80 15.37 -4.26 9.84
CA SER A 80 16.49 -5.25 9.80
C SER A 80 17.69 -4.98 8.87
N GLY A 81 17.92 -3.73 8.46
CA GLY A 81 18.96 -3.31 7.51
C GLY A 81 18.69 -3.62 6.04
N ARG A 82 17.48 -4.03 5.62
CA ARG A 82 17.16 -4.32 4.21
C ARG A 82 16.18 -3.30 3.63
N PRO A 83 16.39 -2.84 2.37
CA PRO A 83 15.48 -1.92 1.72
C PRO A 83 14.10 -2.58 1.56
N MET A 84 13.07 -1.84 1.91
CA MET A 84 11.70 -2.33 1.88
C MET A 84 11.19 -2.42 0.45
N ALA A 85 10.45 -3.49 0.14
CA ALA A 85 9.85 -3.65 -1.18
C ALA A 85 8.88 -2.50 -1.50
N ARG A 86 9.09 -1.84 -2.64
CA ARG A 86 8.30 -0.68 -3.10
C ARG A 86 6.98 -1.09 -3.74
N ALA A 87 6.98 -2.23 -4.42
CA ALA A 87 5.80 -2.87 -4.97
C ALA A 87 5.60 -4.23 -4.29
N LEU A 88 4.39 -4.47 -3.80
CA LEU A 88 4.01 -5.67 -3.08
C LEU A 88 2.62 -6.08 -3.53
N LEU A 89 2.40 -7.39 -3.66
CA LEU A 89 1.10 -7.94 -3.98
C LEU A 89 0.11 -7.62 -2.83
N PRO A 90 -1.09 -7.09 -3.12
CA PRO A 90 -2.07 -6.79 -2.08
C PRO A 90 -2.49 -8.02 -1.28
N ASP A 91 -2.62 -7.87 0.03
CA ASP A 91 -2.98 -8.95 0.96
C ASP A 91 -4.36 -8.71 1.57
N ILE A 92 -5.35 -8.41 0.70
CA ILE A 92 -6.74 -8.19 1.10
C ILE A 92 -7.42 -9.54 1.29
N ARG A 93 -8.20 -9.71 2.37
CA ARG A 93 -9.00 -10.93 2.56
C ARG A 93 -10.16 -10.98 1.58
N LEU A 94 -10.32 -12.13 0.94
CA LEU A 94 -11.46 -12.42 0.06
C LEU A 94 -12.63 -12.95 0.89
N ASN A 95 -13.79 -12.30 0.77
CA ASN A 95 -15.04 -12.73 1.42
C ASN A 95 -16.06 -13.17 0.35
N SER A 96 -16.51 -14.41 0.41
CA SER A 96 -17.58 -14.94 -0.45
C SER A 96 -18.27 -16.11 0.26
N PRO A 97 -19.58 -16.34 0.02
CA PRO A 97 -20.31 -17.48 0.60
C PRO A 97 -19.67 -18.84 0.30
N LYS A 98 -18.85 -18.94 -0.74
CA LYS A 98 -18.17 -20.19 -1.15
C LYS A 98 -16.74 -20.31 -0.61
N ILE A 99 -16.23 -19.28 0.08
CA ILE A 99 -14.87 -19.27 0.62
C ILE A 99 -14.92 -19.71 2.08
N THR A 100 -14.55 -20.97 2.31
CA THR A 100 -14.53 -21.57 3.67
C THR A 100 -13.19 -21.45 4.39
N ARG A 101 -12.15 -20.96 3.71
CA ARG A 101 -10.79 -20.78 4.25
C ARG A 101 -10.32 -19.34 4.07
N LYS A 102 -9.39 -18.86 4.91
CA LYS A 102 -8.83 -17.49 4.78
C LYS A 102 -8.00 -17.39 3.49
N LEU A 103 -8.59 -16.84 2.44
CA LEU A 103 -7.91 -16.54 1.17
C LEU A 103 -7.65 -15.05 1.05
N THR A 104 -6.57 -14.70 0.35
CA THR A 104 -6.18 -13.30 0.11
C THR A 104 -6.05 -13.02 -1.38
N THR A 105 -6.07 -11.75 -1.78
CA THR A 105 -5.89 -11.37 -3.19
C THR A 105 -4.55 -11.86 -3.73
N ALA A 106 -3.51 -11.89 -2.88
CA ALA A 106 -2.22 -12.50 -3.21
C ALA A 106 -2.37 -13.98 -3.61
N TRP A 107 -3.11 -14.77 -2.82
CA TRP A 107 -3.39 -16.17 -3.15
C TRP A 107 -4.10 -16.32 -4.50
N PHE A 108 -5.06 -15.45 -4.80
CA PHE A 108 -5.77 -15.52 -6.08
C PHE A 108 -4.84 -15.21 -7.26
N ALA A 109 -4.03 -14.16 -7.15
CA ALA A 109 -3.07 -13.77 -8.18
C ALA A 109 -2.03 -14.88 -8.43
N GLU A 110 -1.52 -15.53 -7.38
CA GLU A 110 -0.64 -16.70 -7.51
C GLU A 110 -1.29 -17.84 -8.28
N ARG A 111 -2.55 -18.18 -7.98
CA ARG A 111 -3.29 -19.26 -8.66
C ARG A 111 -3.55 -18.97 -10.13
N VAL A 112 -3.87 -17.71 -10.48
CA VAL A 112 -4.03 -17.28 -11.87
C VAL A 112 -2.70 -17.40 -12.61
N ASN A 113 -1.61 -16.91 -12.02
CA ASN A 113 -0.28 -16.98 -12.61
C ASN A 113 0.18 -18.43 -12.81
N GLU A 114 -0.02 -19.31 -11.82
CA GLU A 114 0.30 -20.73 -11.91
C GLU A 114 -0.43 -21.41 -13.10
N ARG A 115 -1.72 -21.09 -13.30
CA ARG A 115 -2.48 -21.58 -14.47
C ARG A 115 -1.95 -21.02 -15.78
N TYR A 116 -1.64 -19.72 -15.82
CA TYR A 116 -1.07 -19.07 -17.00
C TYR A 116 0.26 -19.71 -17.42
N LEU A 117 1.19 -19.88 -16.47
CA LEU A 117 2.49 -20.53 -16.70
C LEU A 117 2.33 -21.97 -17.20
N ARG A 118 1.37 -22.74 -16.66
CA ARG A 118 1.05 -24.08 -17.19
C ARG A 118 0.53 -24.05 -18.62
N CYS A 119 -0.26 -23.05 -18.99
CA CYS A 119 -0.72 -22.91 -20.37
C CYS A 119 0.46 -22.59 -21.31
N LEU A 120 1.34 -21.66 -20.93
CA LEU A 120 2.53 -21.34 -21.72
C LEU A 120 3.44 -22.56 -21.91
N ALA A 121 3.65 -23.35 -20.85
CA ALA A 121 4.46 -24.56 -20.91
C ALA A 121 3.92 -25.60 -21.91
N ARG A 122 2.60 -25.64 -22.15
CA ARG A 122 1.97 -26.55 -23.12
C ARG A 122 2.09 -26.11 -24.57
N VAL A 123 2.40 -24.84 -24.81
CA VAL A 123 2.52 -24.25 -26.18
C VAL A 123 3.98 -24.18 -26.61
N GLY A 124 4.92 -24.32 -25.68
CA GLY A 124 6.37 -24.32 -25.93
C GLY A 124 7.00 -25.70 -26.18
N GLU A 125 6.19 -26.76 -26.23
CA GLU A 125 6.55 -28.10 -26.74
C GLU A 125 5.94 -28.30 -28.13
#